data_AF-A0A8T3PBR6-F1
#
_entry.id   AF-A0A8T3PBR6-F1
#
_cell.length_a   1.000
_cell.length_b   1.000
_cell.length_c   1.000
_cell.angle_alpha   90.00
_cell.angle_beta   90.00
_cell.angle_gamma   90.00
#
_symmetry.space_group_name_H-M   'P 1'
#
loop_
_entity.id
_entity.type
_entity.pdbx_description
1 polymer ?
#
loop_
_entity_poly.entity_id
_entity_poly.type
_entity_poly.pdbx_seq_one_letter_code
_entity_poly.pdbx_strand_id
1 'polypeptide(L)'
;MTDLLPHNAPPDAVAERLLDTQAPQRPLVSPTFTIEVDGRQVTGTEGQTILEVCRDNGIEIPTLCYEPKLPGFGACRMCVVEVEAEDHPPISCSRAAEPKMVVRTQTPRIRQVRKTNLELIFSDHNAYCLPPCQNKCPSHIDIPGFLKANTEGNWAESARIFKRTIPFPSVLGRVCPAPCEEHCRRDEVEEAIAIRDSHRYAGDQVLKAQATGVRAPVPFELQPTSGKRVAVVGSGPAGMAAAYYLLIAGHDVTIFERDPAAGGMLRYGIPQYRLPKVEILEGEYQAVWE
;
A
#
# COMPACT_ATOMS: atom_id res chain seq x y z
N MET A 1 -10.18 30.43 78.77
CA MET A 1 -10.68 30.49 77.37
C MET A 1 -9.66 29.79 76.47
N THR A 2 -9.63 28.46 76.53
CA THR A 2 -8.95 27.55 75.58
C THR A 2 -9.16 26.16 76.17
N ASP A 3 -10.32 25.57 75.92
CA ASP A 3 -10.55 24.16 76.18
C ASP A 3 -10.38 23.39 74.88
N LEU A 4 -9.62 22.32 75.02
CA LEU A 4 -9.14 21.40 74.01
C LEU A 4 -10.31 20.58 73.44
N LEU A 5 -10.27 20.38 72.12
CA LEU A 5 -11.15 19.46 71.40
C LEU A 5 -10.95 18.02 71.92
N PRO A 6 -12.03 17.27 72.23
CA PRO A 6 -11.97 15.82 72.25
C PRO A 6 -12.20 15.27 70.85
N HIS A 7 -11.12 14.73 70.27
CA HIS A 7 -11.14 13.74 69.20
C HIS A 7 -11.90 12.50 69.68
N ASN A 8 -13.08 12.22 69.14
CA ASN A 8 -13.60 10.86 68.94
C ASN A 8 -14.95 10.91 68.18
N ALA A 9 -14.86 10.97 66.86
CA ALA A 9 -15.92 10.43 66.00
C ALA A 9 -15.46 9.03 65.57
N PRO A 10 -16.32 7.99 65.62
CA PRO A 10 -15.96 6.66 65.13
C PRO A 10 -15.52 6.78 63.66
N PRO A 11 -14.46 6.06 63.24
CA PRO A 11 -14.00 6.12 61.86
C PRO A 11 -15.19 5.82 60.95
N ASP A 12 -15.43 6.76 60.05
CA ASP A 12 -16.56 6.76 59.15
C ASP A 12 -16.55 5.43 58.38
N ALA A 13 -17.53 4.56 58.66
CA ALA A 13 -17.59 3.21 58.08
C ALA A 13 -17.67 3.22 56.54
N VAL A 14 -17.90 4.38 55.95
CA VAL A 14 -17.82 4.63 54.50
C VAL A 14 -16.37 4.91 54.08
N ALA A 15 -15.62 5.68 54.84
CA ALA A 15 -14.20 5.97 54.57
C ALA A 15 -13.34 4.71 54.68
N GLU A 16 -13.56 3.87 55.71
CA GLU A 16 -12.89 2.57 55.78
C GLU A 16 -13.26 1.70 54.57
N ARG A 17 -14.56 1.59 54.24
CA ARG A 17 -15.04 0.85 53.06
C ARG A 17 -14.40 1.31 51.75
N LEU A 18 -14.12 2.60 51.59
CA LEU A 18 -13.50 3.13 50.39
C LEU A 18 -11.99 2.84 50.32
N LEU A 19 -11.34 2.67 51.47
CA LEU A 19 -9.91 2.37 51.57
C LEU A 19 -9.61 0.88 51.33
N ASP A 20 -10.55 -0.01 51.65
CA ASP A 20 -10.43 -1.46 51.49
C ASP A 20 -11.27 -2.04 50.32
N THR A 21 -12.15 -1.24 49.69
CA THR A 21 -12.75 -1.59 48.39
C THR A 21 -11.66 -1.61 47.32
N GLN A 22 -11.13 -2.79 47.06
CA GLN A 22 -10.31 -3.00 45.87
C GLN A 22 -11.22 -3.02 44.64
N ALA A 23 -10.83 -2.27 43.62
CA ALA A 23 -11.40 -2.47 42.29
C ALA A 23 -11.28 -3.97 41.95
N PRO A 24 -12.31 -4.60 41.34
CA PRO A 24 -12.25 -6.01 40.99
C PRO A 24 -10.96 -6.26 40.20
N GLN A 25 -10.04 -6.98 40.82
CA GLN A 25 -8.73 -7.24 40.23
C GLN A 25 -8.98 -8.13 39.02
N ARG A 26 -8.69 -7.60 37.83
CA ARG A 26 -8.74 -8.38 36.59
C ARG A 26 -7.82 -9.60 36.79
N PRO A 27 -8.25 -10.83 36.49
CA PRO A 27 -7.40 -12.00 36.59
C PRO A 27 -6.09 -11.75 35.85
N LEU A 28 -4.95 -12.04 36.51
CA LEU A 28 -3.62 -11.83 35.94
C LEU A 28 -3.39 -12.65 34.67
N VAL A 29 -4.13 -13.75 34.49
CA VAL A 29 -4.09 -14.63 33.32
C VAL A 29 -5.51 -15.14 33.05
N SER A 30 -5.92 -15.13 31.77
CA SER A 30 -7.18 -15.76 31.36
C SER A 30 -7.04 -17.29 31.40
N PRO A 31 -8.06 -18.05 31.83
CA PRO A 31 -8.01 -19.51 31.86
C PRO A 31 -7.63 -20.08 30.49
N THR A 32 -6.79 -21.12 30.50
CA THR A 32 -6.39 -21.82 29.27
C THR A 32 -7.20 -23.10 29.11
N PHE A 33 -7.40 -23.51 27.85
CA PHE A 33 -8.04 -24.76 27.50
C PHE A 33 -7.35 -25.38 26.27
N THR A 34 -7.68 -26.65 25.98
CA THR A 34 -7.09 -27.38 24.85
C THR A 34 -8.18 -27.77 23.85
N ILE A 35 -7.84 -27.65 22.57
CA ILE A 35 -8.63 -28.14 21.43
C ILE A 35 -7.73 -28.95 20.50
N GLU A 36 -8.33 -29.82 19.68
CA GLU A 36 -7.63 -30.53 18.62
C GLU A 36 -7.86 -29.84 17.27
N VAL A 37 -6.80 -29.56 16.52
CA VAL A 37 -6.86 -28.99 15.17
C VAL A 37 -6.02 -29.84 14.22
N ASP A 38 -6.64 -30.44 13.22
CA ASP A 38 -5.98 -31.32 12.24
C ASP A 38 -5.11 -32.44 12.89
N GLY A 39 -5.55 -32.96 14.03
CA GLY A 39 -4.85 -34.00 14.80
C GLY A 39 -3.78 -33.48 15.76
N ARG A 40 -3.54 -32.16 15.81
CA ARG A 40 -2.62 -31.51 16.76
C ARG A 40 -3.38 -30.92 17.94
N GLN A 41 -2.93 -31.21 19.16
CA GLN A 41 -3.44 -30.54 20.35
C GLN A 41 -2.84 -29.13 20.45
N VAL A 42 -3.71 -28.13 20.59
CA VAL A 42 -3.33 -26.71 20.68
C VAL A 42 -3.99 -26.06 21.89
N THR A 43 -3.31 -25.07 22.47
CA THR A 43 -3.78 -24.38 23.67
C THR A 43 -4.39 -23.03 23.28
N GLY A 44 -5.60 -22.78 23.77
CA GLY A 44 -6.29 -21.50 23.66
C GLY A 44 -6.51 -20.85 25.02
N THR A 45 -6.90 -19.57 25.00
CA THR A 45 -7.31 -18.80 26.17
C THR A 45 -8.79 -18.45 26.08
N GLU A 46 -9.47 -18.41 27.22
CA GLU A 46 -10.89 -18.10 27.29
C GLU A 46 -11.23 -16.77 26.61
N GLY A 47 -12.26 -16.78 25.76
CA GLY A 47 -12.68 -15.62 24.95
C GLY A 47 -12.13 -15.61 23.52
N GLN A 48 -11.17 -16.47 23.18
CA GLN A 48 -10.66 -16.59 21.81
C GLN A 48 -11.63 -17.31 20.88
N THR A 49 -11.59 -16.91 19.61
CA THR A 49 -12.19 -17.62 18.48
C THR A 49 -11.30 -18.78 18.02
N ILE A 50 -11.87 -19.71 17.25
CA ILE A 50 -11.11 -20.82 16.65
C ILE A 50 -9.93 -20.28 15.81
N LEU A 51 -10.13 -19.18 15.07
CA LEU A 51 -9.09 -18.56 14.25
C LEU A 51 -7.91 -18.06 15.08
N GLU A 52 -8.17 -17.37 16.19
CA GLU A 52 -7.14 -16.82 17.07
C GLU A 52 -6.32 -17.95 17.71
N VAL A 53 -6.99 -18.96 18.26
CA VAL A 53 -6.30 -20.14 18.83
C VAL A 53 -5.42 -20.81 17.77
N CYS A 54 -5.90 -20.98 16.54
CA CYS A 54 -5.10 -21.56 15.46
C CYS A 54 -3.85 -20.71 15.14
N ARG A 55 -4.02 -19.39 14.99
CA ARG A 55 -2.92 -18.47 14.66
C ARG A 55 -1.84 -18.42 15.74
N ASP A 56 -2.23 -18.34 17.00
CA ASP A 56 -1.30 -18.32 18.14
C ASP A 56 -0.47 -19.61 18.21
N ASN A 57 -0.97 -20.71 17.65
CA ASN A 57 -0.30 -22.01 17.58
C ASN A 57 0.35 -22.31 16.22
N GLY A 58 0.44 -21.31 15.34
CA GLY A 58 1.08 -21.42 14.02
C GLY A 58 0.30 -22.22 12.97
N ILE A 59 -1.01 -22.37 13.15
CA ILE A 59 -1.91 -23.02 12.19
C ILE A 59 -2.58 -21.94 11.35
N GLU A 60 -2.32 -21.96 10.05
CA GLU A 60 -2.87 -20.99 9.13
C GLU A 60 -4.28 -21.38 8.66
N ILE A 61 -5.26 -20.53 8.97
CA ILE A 61 -6.59 -20.56 8.36
C ILE A 61 -6.72 -19.32 7.46
N PRO A 62 -7.01 -19.48 6.16
CA PRO A 62 -7.11 -18.35 5.23
C PRO A 62 -8.20 -17.35 5.63
N THR A 63 -7.88 -16.06 5.56
CA THR A 63 -8.83 -14.96 5.80
C THR A 63 -8.55 -13.81 4.84
N LEU A 64 -9.60 -13.18 4.30
CA LEU A 64 -9.47 -11.96 3.49
C LEU A 64 -9.95 -10.70 4.22
N CYS A 65 -10.94 -10.84 5.11
CA CYS A 65 -11.61 -9.71 5.77
C CYS A 65 -11.35 -9.60 7.28
N TYR A 66 -10.41 -10.39 7.83
CA TYR A 66 -10.14 -10.41 9.27
C TYR A 66 -9.08 -9.39 9.65
N GLU A 67 -9.38 -8.58 10.65
CA GLU A 67 -8.46 -7.62 11.26
C GLU A 67 -8.43 -7.90 12.78
N PRO A 68 -7.26 -8.20 13.38
CA PRO A 68 -7.15 -8.57 14.81
C PRO A 68 -7.80 -7.60 15.81
N LYS A 69 -7.90 -6.31 15.46
CA LYS A 69 -8.48 -5.29 16.34
C LYS A 69 -10.00 -5.14 16.21
N LEU A 70 -10.64 -5.90 15.32
CA LEU A 70 -12.07 -5.82 15.04
C LEU A 70 -12.76 -7.17 15.29
N PRO A 71 -14.03 -7.18 15.73
CA PRO A 71 -14.80 -8.42 15.82
C PRO A 71 -14.86 -9.15 14.47
N GLY A 72 -14.68 -10.46 14.48
CA GLY A 72 -14.81 -11.26 13.27
C GLY A 72 -16.24 -11.26 12.75
N PHE A 73 -16.43 -10.73 11.54
CA PHE A 73 -17.74 -10.70 10.87
C PHE A 73 -17.96 -11.88 9.90
N GLY A 74 -16.86 -12.44 9.36
CA GLY A 74 -16.92 -13.62 8.47
C GLY A 74 -17.51 -13.37 7.08
N ALA A 75 -17.55 -12.12 6.61
CA ALA A 75 -18.03 -11.76 5.27
C ALA A 75 -17.38 -12.58 4.15
N CYS A 76 -16.04 -12.72 4.18
CA CYS A 76 -15.34 -13.43 3.11
C CYS A 76 -15.52 -14.96 3.15
N ARG A 77 -16.01 -15.53 4.25
CA ARG A 77 -16.20 -16.98 4.46
C ARG A 77 -14.96 -17.87 4.23
N MET A 78 -13.77 -17.31 4.00
CA MET A 78 -12.54 -18.09 3.76
C MET A 78 -12.06 -18.84 5.01
N CYS A 79 -12.42 -18.34 6.18
CA CYS A 79 -12.12 -18.93 7.49
C CYS A 79 -13.00 -20.14 7.85
N VAL A 80 -13.80 -20.64 6.91
CA VAL A 80 -14.65 -21.81 7.15
C VAL A 80 -13.81 -23.02 7.57
N VAL A 81 -14.26 -23.74 8.59
CA VAL A 81 -13.64 -24.95 9.15
C VAL A 81 -14.72 -25.98 9.46
N GLU A 82 -14.35 -27.24 9.57
CA GLU A 82 -15.23 -28.29 10.08
C GLU A 82 -15.03 -28.46 11.58
N VAL A 83 -16.13 -28.63 12.32
CA VAL A 83 -16.14 -28.96 13.74
C VAL A 83 -16.97 -30.24 13.89
N GLU A 84 -16.42 -31.29 14.50
CA GLU A 84 -17.03 -32.65 14.46
C GLU A 84 -18.44 -32.72 15.06
N ALA A 85 -18.80 -31.81 15.97
CA ALA A 85 -20.11 -31.75 16.61
C ALA A 85 -21.11 -30.80 15.91
N GLU A 86 -20.73 -30.18 14.79
CA GLU A 86 -21.55 -29.20 14.08
C GLU A 86 -21.92 -29.70 12.67
N ASP A 87 -23.21 -29.67 12.33
CA ASP A 87 -23.71 -30.13 11.01
C ASP A 87 -23.23 -29.24 9.85
N HIS A 88 -23.04 -27.95 10.14
CA HIS A 88 -22.65 -26.94 9.17
C HIS A 88 -21.28 -26.37 9.52
N PRO A 89 -20.33 -26.35 8.58
CA PRO A 89 -19.01 -25.76 8.79
C PRO A 89 -19.10 -24.29 9.26
N PRO A 90 -18.71 -23.97 10.50
CA PRO A 90 -18.72 -22.59 10.98
C PRO A 90 -17.57 -21.78 10.38
N ILE A 91 -17.66 -20.46 10.53
CA ILE A 91 -16.56 -19.52 10.27
C ILE A 91 -15.69 -19.38 11.52
N SER A 92 -14.42 -19.73 11.42
CA SER A 92 -13.52 -19.76 12.60
C SER A 92 -13.23 -18.39 13.19
N CYS A 93 -13.40 -17.30 12.43
CA CYS A 93 -13.09 -15.94 12.88
C CYS A 93 -14.12 -15.35 13.85
N SER A 94 -15.31 -15.96 13.97
CA SER A 94 -16.36 -15.51 14.89
C SER A 94 -16.87 -16.63 15.79
N ARG A 95 -16.58 -17.90 15.45
CA ARG A 95 -16.90 -19.04 16.29
C ARG A 95 -15.95 -19.08 17.48
N ALA A 96 -16.49 -18.92 18.69
CA ALA A 96 -15.74 -19.08 19.93
C ALA A 96 -15.10 -20.49 20.00
N ALA A 97 -13.87 -20.57 20.48
CA ALA A 97 -13.22 -21.84 20.75
C ALA A 97 -13.61 -22.34 22.15
N GLU A 98 -14.02 -23.59 22.25
CA GLU A 98 -14.47 -24.22 23.50
C GLU A 98 -13.59 -25.44 23.83
N PRO A 99 -13.43 -25.79 25.11
CA PRO A 99 -12.62 -26.94 25.51
C PRO A 99 -13.04 -28.23 24.80
N LYS A 100 -12.05 -29.03 24.37
CA LYS A 100 -12.24 -30.34 23.72
C LYS A 100 -12.92 -30.30 22.34
N MET A 101 -13.00 -29.13 21.70
CA MET A 101 -13.37 -29.07 20.28
C MET A 101 -12.38 -29.82 19.40
N VAL A 102 -12.91 -30.41 18.33
CA VAL A 102 -12.12 -31.06 17.28
C VAL A 102 -12.41 -30.34 15.97
N VAL A 103 -11.39 -29.67 15.44
CA VAL A 103 -11.47 -28.81 14.25
C VAL A 103 -10.66 -29.41 13.11
N ARG A 104 -11.23 -29.41 11.90
CA ARG A 104 -10.55 -29.82 10.67
C ARG A 104 -10.49 -28.62 9.72
N THR A 105 -9.29 -28.23 9.30
CA THR A 105 -9.09 -27.00 8.51
C THR A 105 -8.74 -27.27 7.04
N GLN A 106 -8.33 -28.50 6.69
CA GLN A 106 -7.81 -28.83 5.35
C GLN A 106 -8.51 -30.02 4.66
N THR A 107 -9.72 -30.38 5.08
CA THR A 107 -10.48 -31.47 4.44
C THR A 107 -10.82 -31.13 2.98
N PRO A 108 -11.03 -32.13 2.10
CA PRO A 108 -11.46 -31.90 0.72
C PRO A 108 -12.74 -31.06 0.64
N ARG A 109 -13.69 -31.27 1.56
CA ARG A 109 -14.94 -30.50 1.66
C ARG A 109 -14.66 -29.02 1.96
N ILE A 110 -13.85 -28.72 2.97
CA ILE A 110 -13.49 -27.33 3.31
C ILE A 110 -12.73 -26.63 2.18
N ARG A 111 -11.81 -27.34 1.51
CA ARG A 111 -11.12 -26.80 0.33
C ARG A 111 -12.08 -26.47 -0.81
N GLN A 112 -13.06 -27.34 -1.07
CA GLN A 112 -14.09 -27.08 -2.08
C GLN A 112 -14.98 -25.88 -1.72
N VAL A 113 -15.42 -25.78 -0.46
CA VAL A 113 -16.23 -24.64 0.01
C VAL A 113 -15.46 -23.33 -0.11
N ARG A 114 -14.18 -23.29 0.30
CA ARG A 114 -13.32 -22.11 0.15
C ARG A 114 -13.15 -21.72 -1.33
N LYS A 115 -12.97 -22.71 -2.21
CA LYS A 115 -12.87 -22.47 -3.66
C LYS A 115 -14.14 -21.83 -4.20
N THR A 116 -15.31 -22.39 -3.89
CA THR A 116 -16.60 -21.84 -4.32
C THR A 116 -16.86 -20.43 -3.75
N ASN A 117 -16.53 -20.18 -2.48
CA ASN A 117 -16.63 -18.84 -1.90
C ASN A 117 -15.75 -17.84 -2.65
N LEU A 118 -14.53 -18.24 -3.00
CA LEU A 118 -13.61 -17.40 -3.76
C LEU A 118 -14.11 -17.14 -5.18
N GLU A 119 -14.65 -18.16 -5.87
CA GLU A 119 -15.28 -18.03 -7.18
C GLU A 119 -16.47 -17.06 -7.14
N LEU A 120 -17.30 -17.13 -6.10
CA LEU A 120 -18.42 -16.19 -5.90
C LEU A 120 -17.94 -14.76 -5.64
N ILE A 121 -16.93 -14.57 -4.78
CA ILE A 121 -16.32 -13.25 -4.55
C ILE A 121 -15.78 -12.66 -5.86
N PHE A 122 -15.13 -13.48 -6.69
CA PHE A 122 -14.62 -13.03 -7.98
C PHE A 122 -15.68 -12.88 -9.07
N SER A 123 -16.86 -13.50 -8.93
CA SER A 123 -17.94 -13.39 -9.91
C SER A 123 -18.48 -11.96 -10.06
N ASP A 124 -18.35 -11.14 -9.01
CA ASP A 124 -18.77 -9.74 -8.96
C ASP A 124 -17.59 -8.78 -8.72
N HIS A 125 -16.35 -9.26 -8.92
CA HIS A 125 -15.16 -8.41 -8.80
C HIS A 125 -15.05 -7.48 -10.01
N ASN A 126 -15.85 -6.42 -10.01
CA ASN A 126 -15.85 -5.34 -10.98
C ASN A 126 -14.68 -4.35 -10.79
N ALA A 127 -13.94 -4.47 -9.69
CA ALA A 127 -12.75 -3.69 -9.42
C ALA A 127 -11.55 -4.46 -9.96
N TYR A 128 -10.92 -3.99 -11.04
CA TYR A 128 -9.63 -4.53 -11.46
C TYR A 128 -8.65 -4.55 -10.27
N CYS A 129 -7.95 -5.68 -10.03
CA CYS A 129 -6.93 -5.80 -8.97
C CYS A 129 -5.86 -4.69 -9.05
N LEU A 130 -5.68 -4.12 -10.24
CA LEU A 130 -4.90 -2.92 -10.50
C LEU A 130 -5.83 -1.82 -11.04
N PRO A 131 -5.63 -0.55 -10.64
CA PRO A 131 -6.41 0.57 -11.17
C PRO A 131 -6.45 0.55 -12.72
N PRO A 132 -7.63 0.71 -13.36
CA PRO A 132 -7.75 0.66 -14.82
C PRO A 132 -6.80 1.62 -15.53
N CYS A 133 -6.66 2.84 -14.98
CA CYS A 133 -5.78 3.88 -15.50
C CYS A 133 -4.30 3.43 -15.49
N GLN A 134 -3.85 2.73 -14.45
CA GLN A 134 -2.49 2.19 -14.37
C GLN A 134 -2.29 1.00 -15.32
N ASN A 135 -3.30 0.13 -15.43
CA ASN A 135 -3.24 -1.02 -16.35
C ASN A 135 -3.18 -0.57 -17.82
N LYS A 136 -3.87 0.52 -18.16
CA LYS A 136 -3.92 1.09 -19.52
C LYS A 136 -2.77 2.04 -19.84
N CYS A 137 -2.03 2.49 -18.82
CA CYS A 137 -0.78 3.21 -19.03
C CYS A 137 0.28 2.24 -19.59
N PRO A 138 0.86 2.49 -20.78
CA PRO A 138 1.91 1.63 -21.34
C PRO A 138 3.15 1.49 -20.45
N SER A 139 3.32 2.43 -19.50
CA SER A 139 4.45 2.49 -18.58
C SER A 139 4.11 2.00 -17.19
N HIS A 140 2.85 1.61 -16.94
CA HIS A 140 2.36 1.13 -15.66
C HIS A 140 2.67 2.05 -14.46
N ILE A 141 2.67 3.36 -14.72
CA ILE A 141 2.84 4.42 -13.72
C ILE A 141 1.84 4.18 -12.57
N ASP A 142 2.28 4.37 -11.33
CA ASP A 142 1.40 4.34 -10.15
C ASP A 142 0.55 5.62 -10.11
N ILE A 143 -0.54 5.59 -10.90
CA ILE A 143 -1.42 6.73 -11.08
C ILE A 143 -2.12 7.16 -9.77
N PRO A 144 -2.73 6.24 -8.99
CA PRO A 144 -3.31 6.64 -7.72
C PRO A 144 -2.28 7.19 -6.74
N GLY A 145 -1.07 6.61 -6.70
CA GLY A 145 -0.01 7.04 -5.80
C GLY A 145 0.42 8.49 -6.06
N PHE A 146 0.72 8.85 -7.32
CA PHE A 146 1.10 10.24 -7.61
C PHE A 146 -0.09 11.21 -7.44
N LEU A 147 -1.32 10.80 -7.77
CA LEU A 147 -2.50 11.65 -7.59
C LEU A 147 -2.69 11.95 -6.10
N LYS A 148 -2.52 10.95 -5.24
CA LYS A 148 -2.53 11.12 -3.79
C LYS A 148 -1.43 12.11 -3.34
N ALA A 149 -0.20 11.95 -3.80
CA ALA A 149 0.88 12.88 -3.48
C ALA A 149 0.58 14.32 -3.94
N ASN A 150 -0.03 14.50 -5.12
CA ASN A 150 -0.49 15.81 -5.59
C ASN A 150 -1.57 16.41 -4.66
N THR A 151 -2.55 15.62 -4.19
CA THR A 151 -3.58 16.11 -3.26
C THR A 151 -3.01 16.56 -1.92
N GLU A 152 -1.86 16.01 -1.52
CA GLU A 152 -1.15 16.38 -0.29
C GLU A 152 -0.19 17.56 -0.50
N GLY A 153 -0.15 18.15 -1.70
CA GLY A 153 0.77 19.22 -2.07
C GLY A 153 2.22 18.75 -2.23
N ASN A 154 2.48 17.44 -2.16
CA ASN A 154 3.82 16.86 -2.24
C ASN A 154 4.20 16.57 -3.70
N TRP A 155 4.44 17.64 -4.47
CA TRP A 155 4.85 17.56 -5.87
C TRP A 155 6.18 16.81 -6.06
N ALA A 156 7.07 16.84 -5.07
CA ALA A 156 8.35 16.14 -5.12
C ALA A 156 8.16 14.63 -5.06
N GLU A 157 7.31 14.14 -4.16
CA GLU A 157 6.96 12.73 -4.08
C GLU A 157 6.17 12.26 -5.30
N SER A 158 5.24 13.09 -5.78
CA SER A 158 4.52 12.84 -7.03
C SER A 158 5.49 12.62 -8.21
N ALA A 159 6.42 13.56 -8.40
CA ALA A 159 7.49 13.44 -9.40
C ALA A 159 8.37 12.20 -9.19
N ARG A 160 8.72 11.87 -7.93
CA ARG A 160 9.49 10.68 -7.60
C ARG A 160 8.76 9.39 -8.03
N ILE A 161 7.46 9.29 -7.78
CA ILE A 161 6.62 8.14 -8.14
C ILE A 161 6.62 7.93 -9.65
N PHE A 162 6.43 8.99 -10.45
CA PHE A 162 6.51 8.92 -11.91
C PHE A 162 7.83 8.36 -12.40
N LYS A 163 8.92 8.90 -11.86
CA LYS A 163 10.28 8.56 -12.24
C LYS A 163 10.65 7.11 -11.96
N ARG A 164 9.84 6.35 -11.20
CA ARG A 164 10.03 4.90 -11.04
C ARG A 164 9.89 4.13 -12.35
N THR A 165 9.16 4.68 -13.33
CA THR A 165 8.88 4.03 -14.62
C THR A 165 9.26 4.88 -15.83
N ILE A 166 9.06 6.20 -15.78
CA ILE A 166 9.52 7.15 -16.82
C ILE A 166 10.14 8.40 -16.18
N PRO A 167 11.36 8.82 -16.59
CA PRO A 167 12.05 9.92 -15.93
C PRO A 167 11.60 11.33 -16.32
N PHE A 168 10.68 11.46 -17.30
CA PHE A 168 10.32 12.72 -17.95
C PHE A 168 8.83 13.13 -17.75
N PRO A 169 8.37 13.38 -16.52
CA PRO A 169 6.97 13.73 -16.23
C PRO A 169 6.46 15.01 -16.92
N SER A 170 7.28 16.05 -17.06
CA SER A 170 6.92 17.33 -17.67
C SER A 170 6.76 17.23 -19.19
N VAL A 171 7.69 16.54 -19.86
CA VAL A 171 7.56 16.21 -21.30
C VAL A 171 6.33 15.32 -21.51
N LEU A 172 6.20 14.22 -20.74
CA LEU A 172 5.10 13.27 -20.90
C LEU A 172 3.74 13.93 -20.68
N GLY A 173 3.61 14.82 -19.68
CA GLY A 173 2.40 15.59 -19.40
C GLY A 173 1.96 16.54 -20.54
N ARG A 174 2.76 16.72 -21.59
CA ARG A 174 2.42 17.53 -22.78
C ARG A 174 2.12 16.71 -24.03
N VAL A 175 2.78 15.54 -24.15
CA VAL A 175 2.78 14.76 -25.40
C VAL A 175 2.02 13.45 -25.29
N CYS A 176 1.71 13.01 -24.07
CA CYS A 176 0.98 11.77 -23.83
C CYS A 176 -0.43 11.83 -24.46
N PRO A 177 -0.86 10.77 -25.17
CA PRO A 177 -2.23 10.66 -25.68
C PRO A 177 -3.26 10.32 -24.59
N ALA A 178 -2.81 10.12 -23.34
CA ALA A 178 -3.65 9.89 -22.16
C ALA A 178 -4.61 8.66 -22.26
N PRO A 179 -4.14 7.46 -22.67
CA PRO A 179 -5.01 6.27 -22.77
C PRO A 179 -5.57 5.82 -21.40
N CYS A 180 -4.93 6.27 -20.33
CA CYS A 180 -5.36 6.05 -18.95
C CYS A 180 -6.63 6.85 -18.57
N GLU A 181 -6.89 7.98 -19.23
CA GLU A 181 -8.08 8.81 -18.98
C GLU A 181 -9.33 8.17 -19.62
N GLU A 182 -9.18 7.57 -20.81
CA GLU A 182 -10.26 6.84 -21.52
C GLU A 182 -10.85 5.66 -20.74
N HIS A 183 -10.14 5.18 -19.71
CA HIS A 183 -10.55 4.05 -18.87
C HIS A 183 -10.65 4.46 -17.39
N CYS A 184 -10.71 5.75 -17.09
CA CYS A 184 -10.76 6.22 -15.72
C CYS A 184 -12.11 5.84 -15.08
N ARG A 185 -12.09 5.08 -13.97
CA ARG A 185 -13.33 4.71 -13.26
C ARG A 185 -14.13 5.91 -12.75
N ARG A 186 -13.50 7.09 -12.61
CA ARG A 186 -14.20 8.31 -12.18
C ARG A 186 -15.27 8.74 -13.19
N ASP A 187 -15.12 8.35 -14.46
CA ASP A 187 -16.09 8.57 -15.54
C ASP A 187 -17.45 7.87 -15.28
N GLU A 188 -17.49 6.83 -14.45
CA GLU A 188 -18.74 6.18 -14.02
C GLU A 188 -19.56 7.02 -13.03
N VAL A 189 -18.96 8.08 -12.47
CA VAL A 189 -19.60 8.97 -11.49
C VAL A 189 -19.76 10.38 -12.08
N GLU A 190 -18.68 10.93 -12.65
CA GLU A 190 -18.65 12.25 -13.26
C GLU A 190 -17.83 12.22 -14.55
N GLU A 191 -16.59 12.66 -14.54
CA GLU A 191 -15.68 12.67 -15.68
C GLU A 191 -14.33 12.03 -15.31
N ALA A 192 -13.57 11.64 -16.33
CA ALA A 192 -12.20 11.18 -16.14
C ALA A 192 -11.33 12.24 -15.45
N ILE A 193 -10.48 11.80 -14.53
CA ILE A 193 -9.49 12.67 -13.90
C ILE A 193 -8.51 13.14 -14.98
N ALA A 194 -8.15 14.44 -14.97
CA ALA A 194 -7.10 15.03 -15.80
C ALA A 194 -5.70 14.54 -15.37
N ILE A 195 -5.45 13.25 -15.57
CA ILE A 195 -4.25 12.51 -15.21
C ILE A 195 -3.02 13.11 -15.91
N ARG A 196 -3.09 13.34 -17.24
CA ARG A 196 -1.99 13.90 -18.02
C ARG A 196 -1.59 15.29 -17.51
N ASP A 197 -2.57 16.13 -17.23
CA ASP A 197 -2.30 17.49 -16.75
C ASP A 197 -1.79 17.47 -15.29
N SER A 198 -2.19 16.46 -14.51
CA SER A 198 -1.61 16.19 -13.18
C SER A 198 -0.14 15.74 -13.24
N HIS A 199 0.28 15.02 -14.30
CA HIS A 199 1.70 14.74 -14.57
C HIS A 199 2.45 16.04 -14.86
N ARG A 200 1.88 16.85 -15.76
CA ARG A 200 2.44 18.14 -16.16
C ARG A 200 2.66 19.04 -14.96
N TYR A 201 1.68 19.13 -14.06
CA TYR A 201 1.80 19.90 -12.82
C TYR A 201 3.03 19.48 -12.01
N ALA A 202 3.16 18.19 -11.67
CA ALA A 202 4.27 17.72 -10.83
C ALA A 202 5.64 17.94 -11.50
N GLY A 203 5.75 17.64 -12.80
CA GLY A 203 6.97 17.87 -13.57
C GLY A 203 7.36 19.35 -13.65
N ASP A 204 6.40 20.23 -13.92
CA ASP A 204 6.63 21.68 -14.00
C ASP A 204 7.04 22.28 -12.64
N GLN A 205 6.50 21.75 -11.53
CA GLN A 205 6.93 22.16 -10.19
C GLN A 205 8.38 21.76 -9.89
N VAL A 206 8.82 20.57 -10.35
CA VAL A 206 10.23 20.17 -10.26
C VAL A 206 11.13 21.12 -11.06
N LEU A 207 10.77 21.46 -12.30
CA LEU A 207 11.56 22.38 -13.12
C LEU A 207 11.69 23.77 -12.47
N LYS A 208 10.59 24.30 -11.92
CA LYS A 208 10.62 25.57 -11.16
C LYS A 208 11.53 25.48 -9.93
N ALA A 209 11.47 24.37 -9.19
CA ALA A 209 12.31 24.17 -8.02
C ALA A 209 13.80 24.05 -8.40
N GLN A 210 14.12 23.37 -9.51
CA GLN A 210 15.47 23.29 -10.07
C GLN A 210 16.04 24.66 -10.42
N ALA A 211 15.22 25.57 -10.97
CA ALA A 211 15.64 26.95 -11.24
C ALA A 211 16.04 27.72 -9.96
N THR A 212 15.63 27.24 -8.77
CA THR A 212 16.01 27.80 -7.46
C THR A 212 17.08 26.97 -6.73
N GLY A 213 17.68 25.99 -7.40
CA GLY A 213 18.76 25.14 -6.85
C GLY A 213 18.30 23.86 -6.15
N VAL A 214 17.01 23.52 -6.20
CA VAL A 214 16.51 22.25 -5.64
C VAL A 214 16.74 21.13 -6.65
N ARG A 215 17.45 20.08 -6.26
CA ARG A 215 17.67 18.91 -7.14
C ARG A 215 16.37 18.19 -7.45
N ALA A 216 16.27 17.67 -8.67
CA ALA A 216 15.14 16.85 -9.05
C ALA A 216 15.08 15.57 -8.20
N PRO A 217 13.88 15.09 -7.83
CA PRO A 217 13.74 13.85 -7.10
C PRO A 217 14.23 12.66 -7.94
N VAL A 218 14.84 11.69 -7.25
CA VAL A 218 15.33 10.43 -7.82
C VAL A 218 14.46 9.29 -7.26
N PRO A 219 13.98 8.37 -8.11
CA PRO A 219 12.99 7.36 -7.71
C PRO A 219 13.55 6.29 -6.78
N PHE A 220 14.85 6.05 -6.82
CA PHE A 220 15.56 4.99 -6.12
C PHE A 220 16.87 5.51 -5.55
N GLU A 221 17.45 4.78 -4.60
CA GLU A 221 18.77 5.09 -4.08
C GLU A 221 19.84 4.89 -5.14
N LEU A 222 20.76 5.86 -5.24
CA LEU A 222 21.93 5.77 -6.11
C LEU A 222 22.82 4.63 -5.64
N GLN A 223 23.14 3.71 -6.54
CA GLN A 223 24.02 2.60 -6.25
C GLN A 223 25.49 3.06 -6.29
N PRO A 224 26.39 2.40 -5.54
CA PRO A 224 27.83 2.61 -5.67
C PRO A 224 28.30 2.40 -7.11
N THR A 225 29.42 3.03 -7.47
CA THR A 225 29.99 2.84 -8.81
C THR A 225 30.19 1.36 -9.11
N SER A 226 29.66 0.92 -10.25
CA SER A 226 29.79 -0.46 -10.68
C SER A 226 31.12 -0.72 -11.41
N GLY A 227 31.90 0.31 -11.72
CA GLY A 227 33.09 0.24 -12.58
C GLY A 227 32.83 -0.11 -14.05
N LYS A 228 31.57 -0.19 -14.49
CA LYS A 228 31.20 -0.51 -15.88
C LYS A 228 30.92 0.77 -16.65
N ARG A 229 31.33 0.79 -17.92
CA ARG A 229 31.05 1.88 -18.88
C ARG A 229 30.02 1.42 -19.89
N VAL A 230 29.02 2.25 -20.16
CA VAL A 230 27.92 1.97 -21.09
C VAL A 230 27.84 3.06 -22.14
N ALA A 231 27.80 2.67 -23.40
CA ALA A 231 27.53 3.58 -24.52
C ALA A 231 26.06 3.48 -24.91
N VAL A 232 25.37 4.62 -24.94
CA VAL A 232 23.99 4.74 -25.43
C VAL A 232 24.02 5.48 -26.76
N VAL A 233 23.45 4.90 -27.81
CA VAL A 233 23.39 5.54 -29.14
C VAL A 233 22.02 6.17 -29.34
N GLY A 234 21.99 7.49 -29.46
CA GLY A 234 20.80 8.32 -29.59
C GLY A 234 20.32 8.90 -28.26
N SER A 235 20.02 10.20 -28.28
CA SER A 235 19.54 10.99 -27.13
C SER A 235 18.02 11.23 -27.18
N GLY A 236 17.29 10.38 -27.91
CA GLY A 236 15.83 10.37 -27.86
C GLY A 236 15.29 9.91 -26.50
N PRO A 237 13.96 9.87 -26.32
CA PRO A 237 13.34 9.49 -25.05
C PRO A 237 13.81 8.14 -24.52
N ALA A 238 14.00 7.14 -25.40
CA ALA A 238 14.47 5.81 -25.01
C ALA A 238 15.92 5.83 -24.51
N GLY A 239 16.84 6.47 -25.25
CA GLY A 239 18.25 6.53 -24.87
C GLY A 239 18.48 7.33 -23.59
N MET A 240 17.78 8.46 -23.46
CA MET A 240 17.84 9.29 -22.26
C MET A 240 17.24 8.60 -21.04
N ALA A 241 16.15 7.85 -21.19
CA ALA A 241 15.60 7.06 -20.10
C ALA A 241 16.54 5.92 -19.69
N ALA A 242 17.14 5.22 -20.67
CA ALA A 242 18.14 4.19 -20.39
C ALA A 242 19.33 4.77 -19.62
N ALA A 243 19.87 5.90 -20.07
CA ALA A 243 20.99 6.57 -19.39
C ALA A 243 20.63 6.94 -17.95
N TYR A 244 19.46 7.52 -17.72
CA TYR A 244 18.99 7.89 -16.38
C TYR A 244 18.99 6.71 -15.40
N TYR A 245 18.39 5.57 -15.79
CA TYR A 245 18.33 4.40 -14.91
C TYR A 245 19.68 3.68 -14.76
N LEU A 246 20.53 3.71 -15.79
CA LEU A 246 21.90 3.16 -15.71
C LEU A 246 22.78 3.98 -14.77
N LEU A 247 22.64 5.31 -14.75
CA LEU A 247 23.33 6.20 -13.81
C LEU A 247 22.90 5.90 -12.36
N ILE A 248 21.60 5.72 -12.12
CA ILE A 248 21.08 5.30 -10.79
C ILE A 248 21.66 3.95 -10.36
N ALA A 249 21.85 3.03 -11.30
CA ALA A 249 22.49 1.73 -11.07
C ALA A 249 24.02 1.79 -10.89
N GLY A 250 24.63 2.99 -10.90
CA GLY A 250 26.05 3.20 -10.64
C GLY A 250 26.96 2.99 -11.86
N HIS A 251 26.41 2.95 -13.08
CA HIS A 251 27.20 2.82 -14.31
C HIS A 251 27.69 4.19 -14.80
N ASP A 252 28.87 4.22 -15.43
CA ASP A 252 29.34 5.39 -16.18
C ASP A 252 28.76 5.33 -17.60
N VAL A 253 28.01 6.36 -18.00
CA VAL A 253 27.20 6.34 -19.23
C VAL A 253 27.64 7.46 -20.17
N THR A 254 27.91 7.13 -21.42
CA THR A 254 28.18 8.09 -22.50
C THR A 254 27.10 7.98 -23.57
N ILE A 255 26.46 9.11 -23.90
CA ILE A 255 25.45 9.17 -24.97
C ILE A 255 26.07 9.72 -26.25
N PHE A 256 25.91 9.00 -27.35
CA PHE A 256 26.33 9.40 -28.69
C PHE A 256 25.11 9.85 -29.49
N GLU A 257 25.02 11.14 -29.79
CA GLU A 257 23.96 11.73 -30.61
C GLU A 257 24.52 12.14 -31.98
N ARG A 258 23.73 11.86 -33.03
CA ARG A 258 24.05 12.24 -34.40
C ARG A 258 23.65 13.69 -34.69
N ASP A 259 22.49 14.10 -34.20
CA ASP A 259 21.91 15.42 -34.47
C ASP A 259 22.60 16.52 -33.63
N PRO A 260 22.50 17.81 -34.01
CA PRO A 260 23.28 18.88 -33.36
C PRO A 260 22.98 19.11 -31.86
N ALA A 261 21.81 18.70 -31.39
CA ALA A 261 21.35 18.84 -30.02
C ALA A 261 20.53 17.63 -29.56
N ALA A 262 20.56 17.36 -28.25
CA ALA A 262 19.94 16.18 -27.66
C ALA A 262 18.40 16.23 -27.64
N GLY A 263 17.72 15.09 -27.76
CA GLY A 263 16.27 14.97 -27.61
C GLY A 263 15.55 14.17 -28.70
N GLY A 264 16.24 13.83 -29.80
CA GLY A 264 15.65 13.09 -30.92
C GLY A 264 14.28 13.63 -31.35
N MET A 265 13.28 12.76 -31.48
CA MET A 265 11.92 13.16 -31.89
C MET A 265 11.25 14.15 -30.93
N LEU A 266 11.60 14.17 -29.64
CA LEU A 266 11.07 15.18 -28.72
C LEU A 266 11.55 16.58 -29.12
N ARG A 267 12.78 16.71 -29.63
CA ARG A 267 13.32 17.98 -30.13
C ARG A 267 12.89 18.28 -31.55
N TYR A 268 13.13 17.35 -32.48
CA TYR A 268 13.03 17.62 -33.91
C TYR A 268 11.64 17.30 -34.51
N GLY A 269 10.83 16.48 -33.83
CA GLY A 269 9.53 16.06 -34.34
C GLY A 269 8.34 16.82 -33.75
N ILE A 270 8.40 17.19 -32.48
CA ILE A 270 7.27 17.81 -31.78
C ILE A 270 7.34 19.34 -31.91
N PRO A 271 6.28 20.06 -32.32
CA PRO A 271 6.31 21.52 -32.43
C PRO A 271 6.53 22.25 -31.09
N GLN A 272 7.13 23.44 -31.14
CA GLN A 272 7.44 24.29 -29.97
C GLN A 272 6.19 24.63 -29.14
N TYR A 273 5.06 24.91 -29.79
CA TYR A 273 3.80 25.25 -29.09
C TYR A 273 3.25 24.08 -28.26
N ARG A 274 3.64 22.84 -28.59
CA ARG A 274 3.21 21.63 -27.86
C ARG A 274 4.24 21.24 -26.81
N LEU A 275 5.53 21.28 -27.16
CA LEU A 275 6.64 20.96 -26.26
C LEU A 275 7.75 22.01 -26.40
N PRO A 276 7.84 22.97 -25.45
CA PRO A 276 8.90 23.96 -25.43
C PRO A 276 10.29 23.34 -25.28
N LYS A 277 11.22 23.63 -26.20
CA LYS A 277 12.53 22.95 -26.23
C LYS A 277 13.45 23.36 -25.10
N VAL A 278 13.43 24.63 -24.71
CA VAL A 278 14.37 25.16 -23.73
C VAL A 278 13.83 24.96 -22.32
N GLU A 279 12.66 25.52 -22.04
CA GLU A 279 12.11 25.58 -20.69
C GLU A 279 11.71 24.20 -20.16
N ILE A 280 11.30 23.28 -21.04
CA ILE A 280 10.76 21.98 -20.66
C ILE A 280 11.71 20.85 -21.04
N LEU A 281 12.03 20.68 -22.33
CA LEU A 281 12.85 19.54 -22.75
C LEU A 281 14.28 19.61 -22.20
N GLU A 282 14.97 20.74 -22.36
CA GLU A 282 16.33 20.89 -21.82
C GLU A 282 16.34 20.89 -20.29
N GLY A 283 15.40 21.60 -19.66
CA GLY A 283 15.28 21.61 -18.20
C GLY A 283 15.09 20.21 -17.62
N GLU A 284 14.27 19.38 -18.24
CA GLU A 284 14.02 18.02 -17.75
C GLU A 284 15.18 17.06 -18.05
N TYR A 285 15.89 17.28 -19.17
CA TYR A 285 17.10 16.52 -19.50
C TYR A 285 18.27 16.86 -18.58
N GLN A 286 18.32 18.09 -18.04
CA GLN A 286 19.36 18.51 -17.11
C GLN A 286 19.48 17.58 -15.89
N ALA A 287 18.35 17.05 -15.40
CA ALA A 287 18.32 16.10 -14.29
C ALA A 287 18.94 14.73 -14.61
N VAL A 288 19.33 14.47 -15.87
CA VAL A 288 20.08 13.27 -16.29
C VAL A 288 21.58 13.58 -16.37
N TRP A 289 21.95 14.84 -16.60
CA TRP A 289 23.34 15.28 -16.78
C TRP A 289 24.06 15.59 -15.47
N GLU A 290 23.31 16.00 -14.45
CA GLU A 290 23.79 16.40 -13.11
C GLU A 290 23.66 15.28 -12.07
#